data_AF-A0A527HFL1-F1
#
_entry.id   AF-A0A527HFL1-F1
#
_cell.length_a   1.000
_cell.length_b   1.000
_cell.length_c   1.000
_cell.angle_alpha   90.00
_cell.angle_beta   90.00
_cell.angle_gamma   90.00
#
_symmetry.space_group_name_H-M   'P 1'
#
loop_
_entity.id
_entity.type
_entity.pdbx_description
1 polymer ?
#
loop_
_entity_poly.entity_id
_entity_poly.type
_entity_poly.pdbx_seq_one_letter_code
_entity_poly.pdbx_strand_id
1 'polypeptide(L)'
;ASAYVKGDIRSVAVGSVLASRTLIGETRFPIGMAYDEDTLFWARLMSKASLAMVSQPVMVYEVSPVRSDDRFALNPVRRFLDWRRELRTLTDCNIPLSALKAREGLVALKIARVHYARGDLSTAARFLAVAAAAPKRRSEAWRCLR
;
A
#
# COMPACT_ATOMS: atom_id res chain seq x y z
N ALA A 1 -3.51 12.83 -2.77
CA ALA A 1 -2.57 11.71 -2.51
C ALA A 1 -2.54 11.18 -1.07
N SER A 2 -2.34 12.00 -0.02
CA SER A 2 -2.10 11.50 1.35
C SER A 2 -3.20 10.62 1.94
N ALA A 3 -4.48 10.94 1.68
CA ALA A 3 -5.62 10.11 2.08
C ALA A 3 -5.56 8.71 1.44
N TYR A 4 -5.16 8.62 0.16
CA TYR A 4 -4.99 7.35 -0.54
C TYR A 4 -3.85 6.53 0.06
N VAL A 5 -2.68 7.14 0.29
CA VAL A 5 -1.52 6.44 0.89
C VAL A 5 -1.84 5.94 2.30
N LYS A 6 -2.53 6.74 3.11
CA LYS A 6 -3.02 6.32 4.44
C LYS A 6 -4.03 5.19 4.39
N GLY A 7 -4.62 4.89 3.23
CA GLY A 7 -5.71 3.93 3.05
C GLY A 7 -7.09 4.46 3.46
N ASP A 8 -7.27 5.78 3.53
CA ASP A 8 -8.57 6.42 3.80
C ASP A 8 -9.47 6.34 2.55
N ILE A 9 -8.85 6.20 1.39
CA ILE A 9 -9.51 5.93 0.11
C ILE A 9 -9.20 4.48 -0.27
N ARG A 10 -10.18 3.80 -0.88
CA ARG A 10 -9.99 2.42 -1.36
C ARG A 10 -8.80 2.35 -2.33
N SER A 11 -8.09 1.22 -2.29
CA SER A 11 -7.06 0.92 -3.29
C SER A 11 -7.67 0.97 -4.69
N VAL A 12 -6.92 1.59 -5.59
CA VAL A 12 -7.29 1.79 -6.99
C VAL A 12 -6.63 0.69 -7.80
N ALA A 13 -7.44 -0.20 -8.38
CA ALA A 13 -6.95 -1.30 -9.19
C ALA A 13 -6.38 -0.77 -10.52
N VAL A 14 -5.29 -1.39 -10.99
CA VAL A 14 -4.78 -1.12 -12.34
C VAL A 14 -5.89 -1.42 -13.36
N GLY A 15 -6.11 -0.49 -14.29
CA GLY A 15 -7.19 -0.55 -15.27
C GLY A 15 -8.48 0.17 -14.87
N SER A 16 -8.64 0.59 -13.61
CA SER A 16 -9.83 1.31 -13.13
C SER A 16 -9.75 2.84 -13.22
N VAL A 17 -8.67 3.39 -13.79
CA VAL A 17 -8.40 4.84 -13.85
C VAL A 17 -8.22 5.29 -15.29
N LEU A 18 -8.85 6.41 -15.61
CA LEU A 18 -8.52 7.22 -16.78
C LEU A 18 -7.68 8.42 -16.32
N ALA A 19 -6.53 8.61 -16.97
CA ALA A 19 -5.65 9.75 -16.73
C ALA A 19 -5.17 10.30 -18.08
N SER A 20 -5.04 11.62 -18.18
CA SER A 20 -4.50 12.23 -19.39
C SER A 20 -3.03 11.85 -19.57
N ARG A 21 -2.60 11.68 -20.83
CA ARG A 21 -1.20 11.37 -21.15
C ARG A 21 -0.24 12.43 -20.59
N THR A 22 -0.65 13.71 -20.65
CA THR A 22 0.12 14.84 -20.11
C THR A 22 0.31 14.73 -18.60
N LEU A 23 -0.73 14.30 -17.86
CA LEU A 23 -0.62 14.10 -16.42
C LEU A 23 0.32 12.94 -16.06
N ILE A 24 0.28 11.84 -16.82
CA ILE A 24 1.19 10.71 -16.64
C ILE A 24 2.64 11.17 -16.84
N GLY A 25 2.92 11.86 -17.95
CA GLY A 25 4.24 12.37 -18.30
C GLY A 25 5.32 11.29 -18.18
N GLU A 26 6.37 11.56 -17.42
CA GLU A 26 7.47 10.62 -17.13
C GLU A 26 7.25 9.74 -15.90
N THR A 27 6.07 9.79 -15.28
CA THR A 27 5.75 8.94 -14.13
C THR A 27 5.66 7.48 -14.59
N ARG A 28 6.38 6.58 -13.92
CA ARG A 28 6.38 5.13 -14.21
C ARG A 28 6.18 4.34 -12.92
N PHE A 29 5.72 3.09 -13.06
CA PHE A 29 5.72 2.16 -11.94
C PHE A 29 7.17 1.88 -11.50
N PRO A 30 7.44 1.82 -10.19
CA PRO A 30 8.73 1.34 -9.70
C PRO A 30 8.99 -0.10 -10.18
N ILE A 31 10.18 -0.34 -10.70
CA ILE A 31 10.58 -1.65 -11.25
C ILE A 31 11.18 -2.51 -10.12
N GLY A 32 10.94 -3.81 -10.16
CA GLY A 32 11.54 -4.76 -9.21
C GLY A 32 10.86 -4.81 -7.83
N MET A 33 9.74 -4.12 -7.65
CA MET A 33 8.91 -4.23 -6.45
C MET A 33 8.07 -5.51 -6.48
N ALA A 34 7.95 -6.15 -5.33
CA ALA A 34 7.14 -7.36 -5.20
C ALA A 34 5.65 -7.06 -4.98
N TYR A 35 5.32 -5.84 -4.55
CA TYR A 35 3.97 -5.40 -4.24
C TYR A 35 3.92 -3.87 -4.13
N ASP A 36 2.70 -3.32 -4.16
CA ASP A 36 2.37 -1.89 -3.99
C ASP A 36 2.96 -0.94 -5.05
N GLU A 37 3.49 -1.47 -6.15
CA GLU A 37 3.98 -0.66 -7.28
C GLU A 37 2.89 0.28 -7.80
N ASP A 38 1.65 -0.19 -7.79
CA ASP A 38 0.47 0.56 -8.18
C ASP A 38 0.16 1.71 -7.22
N THR A 39 0.22 1.46 -5.92
CA THR A 39 -0.01 2.46 -4.89
C THR A 39 1.01 3.58 -4.99
N LEU A 40 2.28 3.26 -5.23
CA LEU A 40 3.35 4.25 -5.42
C LEU A 40 3.12 5.10 -6.67
N PHE A 41 2.76 4.46 -7.78
CA PHE A 41 2.41 5.15 -9.02
C PHE A 41 1.21 6.09 -8.84
N TRP A 42 0.10 5.56 -8.30
CA TRP A 42 -1.12 6.33 -8.10
C TRP A 42 -0.90 7.48 -7.12
N ALA A 43 -0.19 7.28 -6.02
CA ALA A 43 0.08 8.35 -5.07
C ALA A 43 0.82 9.53 -5.72
N ARG A 44 1.81 9.26 -6.58
CA ARG A 44 2.57 10.27 -7.33
C ARG A 44 1.73 10.95 -8.42
N LEU A 45 0.79 10.24 -9.03
CA LEU A 45 -0.14 10.84 -10.00
C LEU A 45 -1.17 11.75 -9.29
N MET A 46 -1.74 11.25 -8.19
CA MET A 46 -2.71 11.92 -7.34
C MET A 46 -2.14 13.09 -6.53
N SER A 47 -0.81 13.32 -6.56
CA SER A 47 -0.20 14.52 -5.98
C SER A 47 -0.14 15.67 -6.98
N LYS A 48 -0.36 15.41 -8.27
CA LYS A 48 -0.28 16.37 -9.37
C LYS A 48 -1.64 16.77 -9.94
N ALA A 49 -2.71 16.09 -9.54
CA ALA A 49 -4.05 16.29 -10.09
C ALA A 49 -5.16 16.15 -9.04
N SER A 50 -6.27 16.82 -9.33
CA SER A 50 -7.56 16.57 -8.68
C SER A 50 -8.16 15.27 -9.18
N LEU A 51 -8.94 14.61 -8.31
CA LEU A 51 -9.56 13.33 -8.59
C LEU A 51 -11.07 13.48 -8.61
N ALA A 52 -11.71 12.88 -9.61
CA ALA A 52 -13.14 12.61 -9.62
C ALA A 52 -13.35 11.11 -9.47
N MET A 53 -14.25 10.70 -8.58
CA MET A 53 -14.62 9.30 -8.42
C MET A 53 -15.97 9.04 -9.08
N VAL A 54 -16.03 7.96 -9.85
CA VAL A 54 -17.28 7.42 -10.40
C VAL A 54 -17.82 6.40 -9.39
N SER A 55 -19.08 6.55 -8.98
CA SER A 55 -19.70 5.66 -7.98
C SER A 55 -20.21 4.36 -8.59
N GLN A 56 -20.45 4.36 -9.89
CA GLN A 56 -20.87 3.19 -10.65
C GLN A 56 -19.71 2.19 -10.77
N PRO A 57 -19.97 0.89 -10.60
CA PRO A 57 -18.97 -0.13 -10.90
C PRO A 57 -18.54 -0.06 -12.36
N VAL A 58 -17.26 0.18 -12.61
CA VAL A 58 -16.67 0.23 -13.96
C VAL A 58 -15.86 -1.02 -14.30
N MET A 59 -15.48 -1.81 -13.30
CA MET A 59 -14.61 -2.97 -13.46
C MET A 59 -14.76 -3.95 -12.29
N VAL A 60 -14.71 -5.25 -12.57
CA VAL A 60 -14.53 -6.31 -11.57
C VAL A 60 -13.07 -6.75 -11.62
N TYR A 61 -12.39 -6.74 -10.47
CA TYR A 61 -11.00 -7.16 -10.35
C TYR A 61 -10.92 -8.50 -9.62
N GLU A 62 -10.64 -9.56 -10.37
CA GLU A 62 -10.49 -10.91 -9.82
C GLU A 62 -9.13 -11.07 -9.14
N VAL A 63 -9.13 -11.09 -7.82
CA VAL A 63 -7.92 -11.27 -7.01
C VAL A 63 -7.77 -12.74 -6.64
N SER A 64 -6.64 -13.34 -7.03
CA SER A 64 -6.20 -14.62 -6.46
C SER A 64 -5.57 -14.37 -5.09
N PRO A 65 -6.17 -14.85 -3.98
CA PRO A 65 -5.61 -14.66 -2.64
C PRO A 65 -4.26 -15.35 -2.51
N VAL A 66 -4.11 -16.55 -3.09
CA VAL A 66 -2.85 -17.30 -3.12
C VAL A 66 -1.74 -16.48 -3.76
N ARG A 67 -1.97 -15.97 -4.99
CA ARG A 67 -0.97 -15.16 -5.70
C ARG A 67 -0.68 -13.84 -4.98
N SER A 68 -1.68 -13.24 -4.35
CA SER A 68 -1.53 -12.00 -3.56
C SER A 68 -0.61 -12.25 -2.35
N ASP A 69 -0.88 -13.32 -1.60
CA ASP A 69 -0.17 -13.64 -0.37
C ASP A 69 1.25 -14.16 -0.62
N ASP A 70 1.47 -14.93 -1.69
CA ASP A 70 2.79 -15.45 -2.08
C ASP A 70 3.83 -14.34 -2.29
N ARG A 71 3.41 -13.15 -2.75
CA ARG A 71 4.31 -12.00 -2.92
C ARG A 71 4.94 -11.54 -1.60
N PHE A 72 4.22 -11.73 -0.48
CA PHE A 72 4.66 -11.35 0.85
C PHE A 72 5.50 -12.43 1.54
N ALA A 73 5.47 -13.68 1.08
CA ALA A 73 6.14 -14.79 1.76
C ALA A 73 7.65 -14.88 1.46
N LEU A 74 8.08 -14.50 0.25
CA LEU A 74 9.47 -14.65 -0.19
C LEU A 74 10.32 -13.45 0.25
N ASN A 75 11.39 -13.67 1.01
CA ASN A 75 12.32 -12.62 1.47
C ASN A 75 11.62 -11.37 2.06
N PRO A 76 10.67 -11.54 3.00
CA PRO A 76 9.74 -10.49 3.44
C PRO A 76 10.45 -9.27 3.99
N VAL A 77 11.51 -9.46 4.79
CA VAL A 77 12.27 -8.37 5.40
C VAL A 77 12.97 -7.52 4.34
N ARG A 78 13.70 -8.15 3.42
CA ARG A 78 14.42 -7.43 2.35
C ARG A 78 13.44 -6.67 1.46
N ARG A 79 12.39 -7.35 0.98
CA ARG A 79 11.38 -6.74 0.11
C ARG A 79 10.64 -5.59 0.78
N PHE A 80 10.36 -5.70 2.07
CA PHE A 80 9.77 -4.59 2.82
C PHE A 80 10.70 -3.39 2.94
N LEU A 81 11.99 -3.60 3.19
CA LEU A 81 12.96 -2.51 3.24
C LEU A 81 13.16 -1.85 1.89
N ASP A 82 13.22 -2.63 0.81
CA ASP A 82 13.33 -2.12 -0.56
C ASP A 82 12.07 -1.30 -0.93
N TRP A 83 10.88 -1.86 -0.70
CA TRP A 83 9.61 -1.14 -0.88
C TRP A 83 9.51 0.13 -0.03
N ARG A 84 9.97 0.09 1.23
CA ARG A 84 9.95 1.25 2.12
C ARG A 84 10.84 2.38 1.61
N ARG A 85 11.97 2.08 0.95
CA ARG A 85 12.81 3.10 0.31
C ARG A 85 12.05 3.78 -0.82
N GLU A 86 11.38 3.01 -1.68
CA GLU A 86 10.55 3.55 -2.75
C GLU A 86 9.37 4.40 -2.22
N LEU A 87 8.69 3.93 -1.17
CA LEU A 87 7.64 4.69 -0.50
C LEU A 87 8.11 6.06 0.00
N ARG A 88 9.35 6.15 0.51
CA ARG A 88 9.92 7.41 1.00
C ARG A 88 10.13 8.43 -0.12
N THR A 89 10.33 8.00 -1.38
CA THR A 89 10.45 8.95 -2.52
C THR A 89 9.18 9.78 -2.75
N LEU A 90 8.06 9.40 -2.12
CA LEU A 90 6.81 10.17 -2.16
C LEU A 90 6.85 11.42 -1.27
N THR A 91 7.88 11.62 -0.43
CA THR A 91 8.06 12.91 0.28
C THR A 91 8.20 14.07 -0.68
N ASP A 92 8.82 13.83 -1.84
CA ASP A 92 9.00 14.83 -2.91
C ASP A 92 7.67 15.25 -3.56
N CYS A 93 6.59 14.53 -3.23
CA CYS A 93 5.22 14.82 -3.67
C CYS A 93 4.41 15.57 -2.60
N ASN A 94 5.06 16.18 -1.59
CA ASN A 94 4.44 16.82 -0.43
C ASN A 94 3.51 15.89 0.37
N ILE A 95 3.74 14.58 0.33
CA ILE A 95 3.00 13.61 1.13
C ILE A 95 3.65 13.55 2.52
N PRO A 96 2.91 13.85 3.61
CA PRO A 96 3.48 13.88 4.96
C PRO A 96 4.08 12.53 5.36
N LEU A 97 5.19 12.56 6.11
CA LEU A 97 5.83 11.35 6.61
C LEU A 97 4.88 10.48 7.44
N SER A 98 3.96 11.10 8.19
CA SER A 98 2.92 10.38 8.95
C SER A 98 2.00 9.54 8.06
N ALA A 99 1.68 10.01 6.86
CA ALA A 99 0.90 9.26 5.88
C ALA A 99 1.69 8.06 5.34
N LEU A 100 2.98 8.25 5.03
CA LEU A 100 3.86 7.17 4.61
C LEU A 100 4.00 6.11 5.72
N LYS A 101 4.17 6.55 6.97
CA LYS A 101 4.24 5.67 8.15
C LYS A 101 2.96 4.86 8.37
N ALA A 102 1.79 5.44 8.13
CA ALA A 102 0.54 4.69 8.16
C ALA A 102 0.53 3.60 7.08
N ARG A 103 0.98 3.88 5.86
CA ARG A 103 1.11 2.87 4.81
C ARG A 103 2.10 1.76 5.15
N GLU A 104 3.25 2.11 5.73
CA GLU A 104 4.20 1.14 6.28
C GLU A 104 3.50 0.15 7.22
N GLY A 105 2.65 0.65 8.12
CA GLY A 105 1.88 -0.17 9.05
C GLY A 105 0.86 -1.09 8.38
N LEU A 106 0.12 -0.58 7.39
CA LEU A 106 -0.87 -1.37 6.64
C LEU A 106 -0.21 -2.54 5.89
N VAL A 107 0.92 -2.29 5.22
CA VAL A 107 1.66 -3.34 4.50
C VAL A 107 2.30 -4.31 5.47
N ALA A 108 2.90 -3.82 6.56
CA ALA A 108 3.45 -4.69 7.61
C ALA A 108 2.38 -5.61 8.21
N LEU A 109 1.17 -5.11 8.46
CA LEU A 109 0.06 -5.93 8.97
C LEU A 109 -0.37 -7.01 7.98
N LYS A 110 -0.38 -6.72 6.67
CA LYS A 110 -0.63 -7.73 5.63
C LYS A 110 0.42 -8.83 5.65
N ILE A 111 1.71 -8.46 5.66
CA ILE A 111 2.82 -9.41 5.74
C ILE A 111 2.70 -10.28 7.00
N ALA A 112 2.44 -9.65 8.15
CA ALA A 112 2.27 -10.36 9.42
C ALA A 112 1.17 -11.43 9.34
N ARG A 113 0.02 -11.10 8.74
CA ARG A 113 -1.10 -12.05 8.56
C ARG A 113 -0.72 -13.23 7.67
N VAL A 114 -0.01 -12.99 6.58
CA VAL A 114 0.47 -14.06 5.68
C VAL A 114 1.41 -15.02 6.41
N HIS A 115 2.39 -14.48 7.14
CA HIS A 115 3.34 -15.33 7.89
C HIS A 115 2.68 -16.06 9.06
N TYR A 116 1.73 -15.42 9.76
CA TYR A 116 0.95 -16.06 10.80
C TYR A 116 0.15 -17.25 10.26
N ALA A 117 -0.56 -17.08 9.15
CA ALA A 117 -1.33 -18.15 8.51
C ALA A 117 -0.46 -19.34 8.03
N ARG A 118 0.83 -19.10 7.78
CA ARG A 118 1.82 -20.11 7.40
C ARG A 118 2.57 -20.73 8.59
N GLY A 119 2.27 -20.31 9.82
CA GLY A 119 2.96 -20.79 11.03
C GLY A 119 4.33 -20.15 11.30
N ASP A 120 4.77 -19.19 10.47
CA ASP A 120 6.00 -18.41 10.72
C ASP A 120 5.72 -17.26 11.70
N LEU A 121 5.55 -17.65 12.97
CA LEU A 121 5.20 -16.72 14.05
C LEU A 121 6.32 -15.72 14.34
N SER A 122 7.59 -16.09 14.10
CA SER A 122 8.74 -15.21 14.32
C SER A 122 8.72 -14.03 13.35
N THR A 123 8.57 -14.28 12.05
CA THR A 123 8.43 -13.20 11.07
C THR A 123 7.15 -12.40 11.29
N ALA A 124 6.04 -13.08 11.61
CA ALA A 124 4.77 -12.41 11.90
C ALA A 124 4.92 -11.41 13.05
N ALA A 125 5.53 -11.81 14.18
CA ALA A 125 5.75 -10.95 15.33
C ALA A 125 6.59 -9.71 15.00
N ARG A 126 7.65 -9.86 14.19
CA ARG A 126 8.49 -8.74 13.74
C ARG A 126 7.68 -7.71 12.94
N PHE A 127 6.85 -8.16 12.02
CA PHE A 127 6.00 -7.27 11.22
C PHE A 127 4.83 -6.69 12.02
N LEU A 128 4.29 -7.42 13.00
CA LEU A 128 3.31 -6.88 13.94
C LEU A 128 3.90 -5.72 14.76
N ALA A 129 5.17 -5.80 15.17
CA ALA A 129 5.83 -4.70 15.87
C ALA A 129 5.92 -3.43 15.00
N VAL A 130 6.22 -3.59 13.69
CA VAL A 130 6.22 -2.48 12.73
C VAL A 130 4.80 -1.90 12.57
N ALA A 131 3.79 -2.76 12.41
CA ALA A 131 2.40 -2.32 12.30
C ALA A 131 1.90 -1.61 13.58
N ALA A 132 2.28 -2.09 14.75
CA ALA A 132 1.88 -1.53 16.04
C ALA A 132 2.48 -0.14 16.30
N ALA A 133 3.68 0.12 15.78
CA ALA A 133 4.37 1.40 15.88
C ALA A 133 3.90 2.44 14.85
N ALA A 134 3.14 2.03 13.82
CA ALA A 134 2.61 2.96 12.82
C ALA A 134 1.54 3.89 13.45
N PRO A 135 1.39 5.13 12.95
CA PRO A 135 0.33 6.04 13.37
C PRO A 135 -1.04 5.36 13.24
N LYS A 136 -1.72 5.16 14.37
CA LYS A 136 -3.04 4.53 14.41
C LYS A 136 -4.12 5.56 14.10
N ARG A 137 -5.14 5.17 13.34
CA ARG A 137 -6.36 5.98 13.25
C ARG A 137 -7.12 5.91 14.58
N ARG A 138 -7.91 6.95 14.90
CA ARG A 138 -8.91 6.86 15.99
C ARG A 138 -9.90 5.72 15.77
N SER A 139 -10.24 5.38 14.52
CA SER A 139 -11.10 4.25 14.16
C SER A 139 -10.38 2.88 14.13
N GLU A 140 -9.05 2.86 14.25
CA GLU A 140 -8.20 1.67 14.25
C GLU A 140 -7.59 1.39 15.63
N ALA A 141 -8.11 2.02 16.69
CA ALA A 141 -7.90 1.57 18.06
C ALA A 141 -8.60 0.21 18.24
N TRP A 142 -7.98 -0.83 17.69
CA TRP A 142 -8.20 -2.24 17.95
C TRP A 142 -9.68 -2.66 18.05
N ARG A 143 -10.36 -2.77 16.91
CA ARG A 143 -11.43 -3.77 16.79
C ARG A 143 -10.79 -5.16 16.80
N CYS A 144 -10.44 -5.62 18.00
CA CYS A 144 -10.65 -7.01 18.36
C CYS A 144 -12.13 -7.08 18.74
N LEU A 145 -13.01 -7.19 17.75
CA LEU A 145 -14.36 -7.65 18.03
C LEU A 145 -14.22 -9.14 18.30
N ARG A 146 -14.31 -9.51 19.59
CA ARG A 146 -14.65 -10.88 19.99
C ARG A 146 -16.03 -11.22 19.48
#